data_AF-A0A818FPV8-F1
#
_entry.id   AF-A0A818FPV8-F1
#
_cell.length_a   1.000
_cell.length_b   1.000
_cell.length_c   1.000
_cell.angle_alpha   90.00
_cell.angle_beta   90.00
_cell.angle_gamma   90.00
#
_symmetry.space_group_name_H-M   'P 1'
#
loop_
_entity.id
_entity.type
_entity.pdbx_description
1 polymer ?
#
loop_
_entity_poly.entity_id
_entity_poly.type
_entity_poly.pdbx_seq_one_letter_code
_entity_poly.pdbx_strand_id
1 'polypeptide(L)'
;MINGRDKPFELRIAILYFLRCYLYQNEFGKNMTISTLSYQSEIANHYTLGSWLINGYVINDVVASWCSSIGFSCLIGGHFDKTHKEEMLKVVISIDQSPINGKTLMELSTDLLKNLISQVCLDSDTDDRGRLIQSLCAFVLCQCISSYNKIGSYSSDSIKQLICKEINIKSFQEIRKRLSESEFYVKAFQNPQLKLATPDEMALTYDFTQLHEYTTSSTGV
;
A
#
# COMPACT_ATOMS: atom_id res chain seq x y z
N MET A 1 -15.13 9.55 12.64
CA MET A 1 -14.32 8.42 12.16
C MET A 1 -13.68 8.82 10.84
N ILE A 2 -12.51 8.29 10.49
CA ILE A 2 -11.80 8.65 9.26
C ILE A 2 -12.66 8.43 8.01
N ASN A 3 -13.63 7.50 7.99
CA ASN A 3 -14.48 7.25 6.81
C ASN A 3 -15.68 8.21 6.70
N GLY A 4 -15.87 9.10 7.68
CA GLY A 4 -16.93 10.11 7.65
C GLY A 4 -16.53 11.27 6.76
N ARG A 5 -17.07 11.32 5.53
CA ARG A 5 -16.84 12.43 4.57
C ARG A 5 -17.30 13.79 5.11
N ASP A 6 -18.21 13.77 6.09
CA ASP A 6 -18.71 14.94 6.82
C ASP A 6 -17.71 15.49 7.86
N LYS A 7 -16.62 14.76 8.14
CA LYS A 7 -15.63 15.17 9.15
C LYS A 7 -14.54 16.06 8.55
N PRO A 8 -14.06 17.07 9.31
CA PRO A 8 -12.92 17.89 8.90
C PRO A 8 -11.70 17.04 8.57
N PHE A 9 -10.91 17.47 7.58
CA PHE A 9 -9.73 16.74 7.11
C PHE A 9 -8.71 16.54 8.23
N GLU A 10 -8.43 17.58 9.00
CA GLU A 10 -7.48 17.59 10.10
C GLU A 10 -7.86 16.57 11.18
N LEU A 11 -9.17 16.43 11.45
CA LEU A 11 -9.65 15.42 12.39
C LEU A 11 -9.42 14.00 11.85
N ARG A 12 -9.61 13.77 10.54
CA ARG A 12 -9.34 12.46 9.92
C ARG A 12 -7.85 12.11 10.01
N ILE A 13 -6.97 13.08 9.78
CA ILE A 13 -5.50 12.90 9.93
C ILE A 13 -5.10 12.70 11.40
N ALA A 14 -5.71 13.40 12.35
CA ALA A 14 -5.46 13.20 13.78
C ALA A 14 -5.85 11.77 14.22
N ILE A 15 -6.98 11.24 13.73
CA ILE A 15 -7.37 9.85 14.00
C ILE A 15 -6.38 8.87 13.38
N LEU A 16 -5.86 9.14 12.18
CA LEU A 16 -4.80 8.32 11.57
C LEU A 16 -3.54 8.31 12.46
N TYR A 17 -3.12 9.47 12.96
CA TYR A 17 -1.98 9.57 13.86
C TYR A 17 -2.19 8.75 15.14
N PHE A 18 -3.37 8.84 15.75
CA PHE A 18 -3.74 8.01 16.90
C PHE A 18 -3.66 6.51 16.59
N LEU A 19 -4.18 6.07 15.45
CA LEU A 19 -4.08 4.67 15.01
C LEU A 19 -2.62 4.23 14.85
N ARG A 20 -1.78 5.06 14.23
CA ARG A 20 -0.34 4.77 14.06
C ARG A 20 0.33 4.59 15.42
N CYS A 21 0.06 5.47 16.38
CA CYS A 21 0.57 5.33 17.75
C CYS A 21 0.06 4.06 18.43
N TYR A 22 -1.22 3.73 18.29
CA TYR A 22 -1.81 2.53 18.88
C TYR A 22 -1.18 1.24 18.35
N LEU A 23 -0.84 1.17 17.06
CA LEU A 23 -0.26 -0.02 16.42
C LEU A 23 1.28 -0.09 16.54
N TYR A 24 1.94 1.02 16.86
CA TYR A 24 3.40 1.09 16.95
C TYR A 24 3.92 0.22 18.11
N GLN A 25 4.75 -0.78 17.79
CA GLN A 25 5.30 -1.77 18.74
C GLN A 25 4.23 -2.50 19.58
N ASN A 26 2.97 -2.51 19.14
CA ASN A 26 1.85 -3.13 19.86
C ASN A 26 1.36 -4.38 19.12
N GLU A 27 2.03 -5.50 19.36
CA GLU A 27 1.72 -6.78 18.72
C GLU A 27 0.31 -7.28 19.08
N PHE A 28 -0.17 -7.03 20.30
CA PHE A 28 -1.54 -7.37 20.70
C PHE A 28 -2.57 -6.59 19.88
N GLY A 29 -2.38 -5.28 19.74
CA GLY A 29 -3.26 -4.41 18.96
C GLY A 29 -3.28 -4.77 17.48
N LYS A 30 -2.12 -5.13 16.90
CA LYS A 30 -2.03 -5.65 15.53
C LYS A 30 -2.82 -6.95 15.36
N ASN A 31 -2.54 -7.95 16.20
CA ASN A 31 -3.23 -9.26 16.14
C ASN A 31 -4.76 -9.14 16.27
N MET A 32 -5.22 -8.32 17.23
CA MET A 32 -6.65 -8.01 17.40
C MET A 32 -7.25 -7.33 16.17
N THR A 33 -6.51 -6.44 15.50
CA THR A 33 -7.00 -5.78 14.29
C THR A 33 -7.08 -6.78 13.14
N ILE A 34 -6.04 -7.59 12.95
CA ILE A 34 -5.92 -8.55 11.85
C ILE A 34 -7.00 -9.62 11.93
N SER A 35 -7.28 -10.16 13.12
CA SER A 35 -8.34 -11.17 13.31
C SER A 35 -9.74 -10.66 12.95
N THR A 36 -9.95 -9.34 12.98
CA THR A 36 -11.22 -8.71 12.65
C THR A 36 -11.36 -8.29 11.18
N LEU A 37 -10.35 -8.55 10.34
CA LEU A 37 -10.40 -8.23 8.91
C LEU A 37 -11.23 -9.24 8.09
N SER A 38 -11.17 -10.52 8.45
CA SER A 38 -11.87 -11.58 7.70
C SER A 38 -13.31 -11.83 8.17
N TYR A 39 -13.79 -11.10 9.20
CA TYR A 39 -15.10 -11.34 9.78
C TYR A 39 -16.13 -10.29 9.32
N GLN A 40 -16.99 -10.69 8.37
CA GLN A 40 -18.18 -9.95 7.94
C GLN A 40 -19.46 -10.67 8.41
N SER A 41 -19.70 -10.77 9.73
CA SER A 41 -21.06 -11.16 10.18
C SER A 41 -21.93 -9.92 10.36
N GLU A 42 -23.15 -10.02 9.85
CA GLU A 42 -24.14 -8.93 9.77
C GLU A 42 -24.76 -8.52 11.13
N ILE A 43 -24.28 -9.00 12.28
CA ILE A 43 -25.06 -8.91 13.54
C ILE A 43 -24.38 -8.12 14.67
N ALA A 44 -23.12 -7.71 14.57
CA ALA A 44 -22.52 -6.90 15.63
C ALA A 44 -22.66 -5.40 15.33
N ASN A 45 -23.46 -4.69 16.13
CA ASN A 45 -23.44 -3.21 16.30
C ASN A 45 -22.08 -2.67 16.79
N HIS A 46 -20.97 -3.36 16.50
CA HIS A 46 -19.62 -3.07 16.96
C HIS A 46 -18.70 -2.92 15.74
N TYR A 47 -18.39 -1.68 15.40
CA TYR A 47 -17.35 -1.36 14.43
C TYR A 47 -15.99 -1.78 14.99
N THR A 48 -15.44 -2.88 14.46
CA THR A 48 -14.06 -3.30 14.74
C THR A 48 -13.07 -2.44 13.96
N LEU A 49 -11.82 -2.37 14.41
CA LEU A 49 -10.76 -1.65 13.68
C LEU A 49 -10.51 -2.26 12.29
N GLY A 50 -10.55 -3.60 12.17
CA GLY A 50 -10.38 -4.28 10.89
C GLY A 50 -11.48 -3.96 9.89
N SER A 51 -12.75 -4.06 10.30
CA SER A 51 -13.88 -3.72 9.42
C SER A 51 -13.86 -2.24 9.04
N TRP A 52 -13.43 -1.34 9.94
CA TRP A 52 -13.25 0.06 9.63
C TRP A 52 -12.15 0.32 8.57
N LEU A 53 -11.00 -0.36 8.66
CA LEU A 53 -9.92 -0.27 7.67
C LEU A 53 -10.36 -0.78 6.29
N ILE A 54 -11.01 -1.95 6.22
CA ILE A 54 -11.50 -2.51 4.95
C ILE A 54 -12.53 -1.59 4.31
N ASN A 55 -13.51 -1.11 5.08
CA ASN A 55 -14.51 -0.17 4.57
C ASN A 55 -13.87 1.11 4.04
N GLY A 56 -12.83 1.62 4.72
CA GLY A 56 -12.10 2.80 4.25
C GLY A 56 -11.28 2.54 2.99
N TYR A 57 -10.79 1.32 2.78
CA TYR A 57 -10.03 0.94 1.60
C TYR A 57 -10.90 0.79 0.35
N VAL A 58 -12.11 0.23 0.51
CA VAL A 58 -13.03 -0.07 -0.59
C VAL A 58 -13.92 1.12 -0.97
N ILE A 59 -14.21 2.03 -0.05
CA ILE A 59 -15.06 3.19 -0.34
C ILE A 59 -14.40 4.16 -1.34
N ASN A 60 -15.20 4.76 -2.23
CA ASN A 60 -14.74 5.75 -3.21
C ASN A 60 -14.45 7.14 -2.57
N ASP A 61 -13.60 7.16 -1.54
CA ASP A 61 -13.09 8.36 -0.86
C ASP A 61 -11.56 8.26 -0.74
N VAL A 62 -10.86 9.14 -1.43
CA VAL A 62 -9.39 9.14 -1.52
C VAL A 62 -8.71 9.28 -0.16
N VAL A 63 -9.27 10.08 0.76
CA VAL A 63 -8.69 10.28 2.10
C VAL A 63 -8.88 9.02 2.93
N ALA A 64 -10.05 8.37 2.83
CA ALA A 64 -10.32 7.13 3.56
C ALA A 64 -9.41 6.01 3.07
N SER A 65 -9.30 5.85 1.75
CA SER A 65 -8.48 4.81 1.12
C SER A 65 -7.00 4.99 1.45
N TRP A 66 -6.48 6.23 1.40
CA TRP A 66 -5.11 6.54 1.77
C TRP A 66 -4.84 6.28 3.26
N CYS A 67 -5.72 6.72 4.16
CA CYS A 67 -5.59 6.45 5.60
C CYS A 67 -5.63 4.95 5.92
N SER A 68 -6.55 4.19 5.29
CA SER A 68 -6.64 2.74 5.47
C SER A 68 -5.40 2.02 4.96
N SER A 69 -4.83 2.46 3.83
CA SER A 69 -3.59 1.91 3.28
C SER A 69 -2.41 2.11 4.23
N ILE A 70 -2.30 3.27 4.88
CA ILE A 70 -1.31 3.51 5.95
C ILE A 70 -1.59 2.62 7.16
N GLY A 71 -2.86 2.47 7.55
CA GLY A 71 -3.26 1.56 8.62
C GLY A 71 -2.79 0.13 8.38
N PHE A 72 -3.01 -0.41 7.17
CA PHE A 72 -2.49 -1.72 6.76
C PHE A 72 -0.96 -1.77 6.81
N SER A 73 -0.29 -0.72 6.32
CA SER A 73 1.18 -0.62 6.40
C SER A 73 1.68 -0.70 7.85
N CYS A 74 0.99 -0.09 8.81
CA CYS A 74 1.35 -0.17 10.24
C CYS A 74 1.15 -1.58 10.83
N LEU A 75 0.19 -2.37 10.31
CA LEU A 75 0.00 -3.76 10.74
C LEU A 75 1.18 -4.65 10.32
N ILE A 76 1.81 -4.37 9.18
CA ILE A 76 2.93 -5.15 8.61
C ILE A 76 4.30 -4.46 8.71
N GLY A 77 4.37 -3.30 9.38
CA GLY A 77 5.50 -2.35 9.29
C GLY A 77 6.82 -2.83 9.88
N GLY A 78 6.88 -4.04 10.44
CA GLY A 78 8.14 -4.66 10.85
C GLY A 78 8.84 -5.34 9.68
N HIS A 79 10.12 -5.00 9.44
CA HIS A 79 10.93 -5.65 8.39
C HIS A 79 10.96 -7.17 8.55
N PHE A 80 11.08 -7.67 9.79
CA PHE A 80 11.10 -9.10 10.14
C PHE A 80 9.75 -9.66 10.56
N ASP A 81 8.67 -8.87 10.45
CA ASP A 81 7.33 -9.28 10.88
C ASP A 81 6.70 -10.21 9.83
N LYS A 82 7.18 -11.45 9.82
CA LYS A 82 6.72 -12.50 8.90
C LYS A 82 5.31 -12.97 9.28
N THR A 83 5.02 -13.07 10.57
CA THR A 83 3.75 -13.59 11.09
C THR A 83 2.57 -12.74 10.65
N HIS A 84 2.58 -11.43 10.89
CA HIS A 84 1.46 -10.58 10.48
C HIS A 84 1.32 -10.50 8.95
N LYS A 85 2.42 -10.55 8.20
CA LYS A 85 2.39 -10.62 6.72
C LYS A 85 1.70 -11.90 6.25
N GLU A 86 2.03 -13.06 6.83
CA GLU A 86 1.38 -14.33 6.49
C GLU A 86 -0.11 -14.35 6.85
N GLU A 87 -0.51 -13.73 7.96
CA GLU A 87 -1.93 -13.58 8.31
C GLU A 87 -2.66 -12.62 7.36
N MET A 88 -2.03 -11.52 6.93
CA MET A 88 -2.61 -10.62 5.91
C MET A 88 -2.91 -11.33 4.59
N LEU A 89 -2.09 -12.31 4.19
CA LEU A 89 -2.31 -13.07 2.95
C LEU A 89 -3.62 -13.89 2.99
N LYS A 90 -4.13 -14.21 4.18
CA LYS A 90 -5.37 -14.98 4.38
C LYS A 90 -6.62 -14.11 4.40
N VAL A 91 -6.47 -12.78 4.39
CA VAL A 91 -7.60 -11.86 4.45
C VAL A 91 -8.35 -11.86 3.13
N VAL A 92 -9.65 -12.15 3.21
CA VAL A 92 -10.60 -12.13 2.09
C VAL A 92 -11.63 -11.02 2.33
N ILE A 93 -11.85 -10.20 1.30
CA ILE A 93 -12.82 -9.12 1.29
C ILE A 93 -13.97 -9.52 0.37
N SER A 94 -15.18 -9.62 0.91
CA SER A 94 -16.40 -9.78 0.09
C SER A 94 -16.98 -8.40 -0.21
N ILE A 95 -17.01 -8.04 -1.49
CA ILE A 95 -17.49 -6.73 -1.95
C ILE A 95 -19.03 -6.71 -2.01
N ASP A 96 -19.67 -7.87 -2.24
CA ASP A 96 -21.12 -7.97 -2.51
C ASP A 96 -21.90 -8.79 -1.45
N GLN A 97 -21.41 -8.84 -0.20
CA GLN A 97 -22.01 -9.64 0.90
C GLN A 97 -22.19 -11.14 0.58
N SER A 98 -21.62 -11.61 -0.53
CA SER A 98 -21.72 -12.98 -1.03
C SER A 98 -20.37 -13.68 -0.79
N PRO A 99 -20.30 -14.70 0.08
CA PRO A 99 -19.05 -15.37 0.43
C PRO A 99 -18.40 -16.11 -0.75
N ILE A 100 -19.12 -16.29 -1.86
CA ILE A 100 -18.68 -17.01 -3.06
C ILE A 100 -17.79 -16.12 -3.97
N ASN A 101 -17.91 -14.80 -3.87
CA ASN A 101 -17.20 -13.82 -4.72
C ASN A 101 -16.14 -13.01 -3.95
N GLY A 102 -15.71 -13.48 -2.77
CA GLY A 102 -14.67 -12.83 -2.00
C GLY A 102 -13.33 -12.82 -2.75
N LYS A 103 -12.66 -11.66 -2.78
CA LYS A 103 -11.29 -11.54 -3.29
C LYS A 103 -10.33 -11.39 -2.12
N THR A 104 -9.18 -12.04 -2.19
CA THR A 104 -8.09 -11.79 -1.23
C THR A 104 -7.61 -10.34 -1.36
N LEU A 105 -7.08 -9.78 -0.27
CA LEU A 105 -6.46 -8.45 -0.31
C LEU A 105 -5.32 -8.39 -1.33
N MET A 106 -4.61 -9.51 -1.52
CA MET A 106 -3.57 -9.64 -2.54
C MET A 106 -4.12 -9.61 -3.96
N GLU A 107 -5.20 -10.34 -4.26
CA GLU A 107 -5.84 -10.30 -5.58
C GLU A 107 -6.27 -8.88 -5.94
N LEU A 108 -6.92 -8.16 -5.01
CA LEU A 108 -7.31 -6.76 -5.21
C LEU A 108 -6.10 -5.87 -5.49
N SER A 109 -5.01 -6.05 -4.74
CA SER A 109 -3.77 -5.28 -4.92
C SER A 109 -3.10 -5.60 -6.27
N THR A 110 -3.13 -6.86 -6.71
CA THR A 110 -2.57 -7.26 -8.01
C THR A 110 -3.41 -6.76 -9.19
N ASP A 111 -4.74 -6.76 -9.07
CA ASP A 111 -5.64 -6.21 -10.08
C ASP A 111 -5.41 -4.70 -10.23
N LEU A 112 -5.26 -3.98 -9.10
CA LEU A 112 -4.89 -2.57 -9.09
C LEU A 112 -3.55 -2.34 -9.79
N LEU A 113 -2.51 -3.10 -9.44
CA LEU A 113 -1.19 -2.96 -10.06
C LEU A 113 -1.24 -3.20 -11.58
N LYS A 114 -1.96 -4.22 -12.04
CA LYS A 114 -2.15 -4.49 -13.48
C LYS A 114 -2.81 -3.32 -14.20
N ASN A 115 -3.85 -2.75 -13.60
CA ASN A 115 -4.56 -1.60 -14.16
C ASN A 115 -3.68 -0.34 -14.21
N LEU A 116 -2.88 -0.09 -13.17
CA LEU A 116 -1.94 1.04 -13.14
C LEU A 116 -0.82 0.88 -14.17
N ILE A 117 -0.34 -0.35 -14.38
CA ILE A 117 0.68 -0.61 -15.40
C ILE A 117 0.12 -0.32 -16.80
N SER A 118 -1.09 -0.79 -17.12
CA SER A 118 -1.68 -0.60 -18.44
C SER A 118 -2.12 0.84 -18.74
N GLN A 119 -2.57 1.58 -17.71
CA GLN A 119 -3.12 2.93 -17.88
C GLN A 119 -2.09 4.04 -17.68
N VAL A 120 -1.18 3.90 -16.71
CA VAL A 120 -0.30 5.01 -16.26
C VAL A 120 1.15 4.73 -16.59
N CYS A 121 1.64 3.49 -16.47
CA CYS A 121 3.07 3.18 -16.66
C CYS A 121 3.54 3.21 -18.12
N LEU A 122 2.62 3.15 -19.07
CA LEU A 122 2.92 3.22 -20.50
C LEU A 122 2.75 4.62 -21.08
N ASP A 123 2.20 5.56 -20.30
CA ASP A 123 1.99 6.94 -20.75
C ASP A 123 3.23 7.79 -20.48
N SER A 124 3.90 8.21 -21.56
CA SER A 124 5.07 9.08 -21.47
C SER A 124 4.74 10.54 -21.13
N ASP A 125 3.50 10.98 -21.32
CA ASP A 125 3.07 12.38 -21.16
C ASP A 125 2.21 12.59 -19.89
N THR A 126 2.55 11.86 -18.83
CA THR A 126 1.85 11.96 -17.55
C THR A 126 2.46 13.03 -16.65
N ASP A 127 1.62 13.60 -15.76
CA ASP A 127 2.01 14.63 -14.80
C ASP A 127 2.92 14.08 -13.67
N ASP A 128 3.31 14.94 -12.73
CA ASP A 128 4.23 14.54 -11.66
C ASP A 128 3.65 13.47 -10.71
N ARG A 129 2.33 13.43 -10.53
CA ARG A 129 1.68 12.37 -9.74
C ARG A 129 1.64 11.05 -10.53
N GLY A 130 1.35 11.11 -11.82
CA GLY A 130 1.44 9.97 -12.73
C GLY A 130 2.85 9.38 -12.70
N ARG A 131 3.88 10.22 -12.86
CA ARG A 131 5.29 9.82 -12.79
C ARG A 131 5.65 9.17 -11.46
N LEU A 132 5.14 9.71 -10.34
CA LEU A 132 5.28 9.07 -9.02
C LEU A 132 4.66 7.66 -9.01
N ILE A 133 3.45 7.51 -9.55
CA ILE A 133 2.78 6.19 -9.65
C ILE A 133 3.60 5.22 -10.49
N GLN A 134 4.19 5.67 -11.62
CA GLN A 134 5.09 4.85 -12.43
C GLN A 134 6.28 4.34 -11.61
N SER A 135 6.94 5.25 -10.89
CA SER A 135 8.07 4.95 -10.02
C SER A 135 7.70 3.98 -8.88
N LEU A 136 6.51 4.13 -8.29
CA LEU A 136 5.99 3.21 -7.27
C LEU A 136 5.69 1.82 -7.84
N CYS A 137 5.08 1.73 -9.03
CA CYS A 137 4.84 0.45 -9.69
C CYS A 137 6.15 -0.25 -10.03
N ALA A 138 7.14 0.48 -10.55
CA ALA A 138 8.48 -0.04 -10.80
C ALA A 138 9.14 -0.55 -9.52
N PHE A 139 9.00 0.17 -8.40
CA PHE A 139 9.50 -0.27 -7.10
C PHE A 139 8.85 -1.58 -6.64
N VAL A 140 7.53 -1.71 -6.72
CA VAL A 140 6.82 -2.96 -6.35
C VAL A 140 7.28 -4.12 -7.23
N LEU A 141 7.40 -3.92 -8.54
CA LEU A 141 7.91 -4.94 -9.47
C LEU A 141 9.35 -5.36 -9.14
N CYS A 142 10.21 -4.41 -8.76
CA CYS A 142 11.56 -4.71 -8.26
C CYS A 142 11.51 -5.59 -7.01
N GLN A 143 10.66 -5.26 -6.04
CA GLN A 143 10.51 -6.07 -4.82
C GLN A 143 10.01 -7.49 -5.14
N CYS A 144 9.07 -7.62 -6.08
CA CYS A 144 8.66 -8.93 -6.58
C CYS A 144 9.87 -9.69 -7.14
N ILE A 145 10.67 -9.10 -8.01
CA ILE A 145 11.85 -9.75 -8.60
C ILE A 145 12.88 -10.17 -7.54
N SER A 146 13.16 -9.31 -6.55
CA SER A 146 14.18 -9.57 -5.53
C SER A 146 13.74 -10.59 -4.49
N SER A 147 12.45 -10.63 -4.15
CA SER A 147 11.92 -11.55 -3.14
C SER A 147 11.41 -12.88 -3.73
N TYR A 148 11.32 -13.00 -5.05
CA TYR A 148 10.78 -14.20 -5.69
C TYR A 148 11.82 -15.31 -5.81
N ASN A 149 11.78 -16.25 -4.87
CA ASN A 149 12.37 -17.57 -5.03
C ASN A 149 11.36 -18.47 -5.75
N LYS A 150 11.69 -18.84 -6.99
CA LYS A 150 10.95 -19.69 -7.94
C LYS A 150 9.80 -20.53 -7.34
N ILE A 151 8.56 -20.31 -7.80
CA ILE A 151 7.39 -21.17 -7.51
C ILE A 151 6.79 -21.66 -8.84
N GLY A 152 6.87 -22.96 -9.10
CA GLY A 152 6.30 -23.57 -10.31
C GLY A 152 6.98 -23.15 -11.62
N SER A 153 6.20 -22.75 -12.63
CA SER A 153 6.67 -22.35 -13.97
C SER A 153 7.03 -20.86 -14.09
N TYR A 154 6.64 -20.03 -13.13
CA TYR A 154 7.01 -18.62 -13.11
C TYR A 154 8.38 -18.47 -12.45
N SER A 155 9.27 -17.72 -13.09
CA SER A 155 10.58 -17.38 -12.55
C SER A 155 10.76 -15.86 -12.46
N SER A 156 11.76 -15.43 -11.70
CA SER A 156 12.26 -14.06 -11.73
C SER A 156 12.54 -13.59 -13.17
N ASP A 157 13.00 -14.50 -14.04
CA ASP A 157 13.26 -14.22 -15.45
C ASP A 157 11.97 -14.04 -16.28
N SER A 158 10.88 -14.74 -15.96
CA SER A 158 9.57 -14.50 -16.59
C SER A 158 9.05 -13.10 -16.28
N ILE A 159 9.21 -12.63 -15.03
CA ILE A 159 8.81 -11.28 -14.63
C ILE A 159 9.71 -10.24 -15.32
N LYS A 160 11.02 -10.46 -15.36
CA LYS A 160 11.96 -9.60 -16.11
C LYS A 160 11.59 -9.53 -17.59
N GLN A 161 11.27 -10.65 -18.23
CA GLN A 161 10.86 -10.71 -19.64
C GLN A 161 9.58 -9.91 -19.90
N LEU A 162 8.58 -10.00 -19.00
CA LEU A 162 7.37 -9.19 -19.09
C LEU A 162 7.67 -7.69 -18.99
N ILE A 163 8.51 -7.27 -18.05
CA ILE A 163 8.93 -5.87 -17.92
C ILE A 163 9.69 -5.39 -19.16
N CYS A 164 10.61 -6.21 -19.69
CA CYS A 164 11.34 -5.90 -20.92
C CYS A 164 10.42 -5.64 -22.10
N LYS A 165 9.36 -6.45 -22.21
CA LYS A 165 8.41 -6.40 -23.32
C LYS A 165 7.53 -5.16 -23.26
N GLU A 166 7.09 -4.76 -22.07
CA GLU A 166 6.09 -3.69 -21.91
C GLU A 166 6.71 -2.31 -21.67
N ILE A 167 7.85 -2.19 -20.94
CA ILE A 167 8.36 -0.87 -20.47
C ILE A 167 9.78 -0.54 -21.00
N ASN A 168 10.54 -1.53 -21.50
CA ASN A 168 11.99 -1.46 -21.75
C ASN A 168 12.83 -1.32 -20.46
N ILE A 169 13.89 -2.14 -20.32
CA ILE A 169 14.77 -2.17 -19.13
C ILE A 169 15.42 -0.81 -18.82
N LYS A 170 15.87 -0.06 -19.83
CA LYS A 170 16.57 1.21 -19.60
C LYS A 170 15.63 2.25 -19.02
N SER A 171 14.45 2.37 -19.62
CA SER A 171 13.36 3.21 -19.10
C SER A 171 12.94 2.77 -17.69
N PHE A 172 12.89 1.45 -17.43
CA PHE A 172 12.54 0.93 -16.11
C PHE A 172 13.54 1.32 -15.01
N GLN A 173 14.84 1.28 -15.28
CA GLN A 173 15.88 1.73 -14.34
C GLN A 173 15.77 3.24 -14.06
N GLU A 174 15.51 4.03 -15.09
CA GLU A 174 15.30 5.48 -14.96
C GLU A 174 14.03 5.78 -14.15
N ILE A 175 12.90 5.14 -14.47
CA ILE A 175 11.64 5.25 -13.73
C ILE A 175 11.84 4.90 -12.25
N ARG A 176 12.62 3.85 -11.95
CA ARG A 176 12.94 3.48 -10.57
C ARG A 176 13.73 4.58 -9.85
N LYS A 177 14.76 5.14 -10.48
CA LYS A 177 15.61 6.18 -9.86
C LYS A 177 14.83 7.45 -9.53
N ARG A 178 13.86 7.79 -10.38
CA ARG A 178 13.00 8.97 -10.21
C ARG A 178 12.18 8.97 -8.92
N LEU A 179 11.96 7.80 -8.29
CA LEU A 179 11.20 7.71 -7.04
C LEU A 179 11.81 8.62 -5.96
N SER A 180 13.10 8.43 -5.67
CA SER A 180 13.82 9.20 -4.64
C SER A 180 14.12 10.65 -5.02
N GLU A 181 14.04 10.98 -6.31
CA GLU A 181 14.24 12.34 -6.84
C GLU A 181 12.94 13.15 -6.85
N SER A 182 11.78 12.50 -6.72
CA SER A 182 10.48 13.18 -6.74
C SER A 182 10.30 14.11 -5.56
N GLU A 183 9.66 15.26 -5.79
CA GLU A 183 9.35 16.24 -4.73
C GLU A 183 8.51 15.63 -3.60
N PHE A 184 7.59 14.72 -3.95
CA PHE A 184 6.78 13.97 -2.98
C PHE A 184 7.64 13.12 -2.04
N TYR A 185 8.68 12.46 -2.56
CA TYR A 185 9.61 11.67 -1.76
C TYR A 185 10.48 12.56 -0.89
N VAL A 186 11.08 13.61 -1.45
CA VAL A 186 11.93 14.55 -0.72
C VAL A 186 11.16 15.19 0.44
N LYS A 187 9.93 15.65 0.18
CA LYS A 187 9.04 16.20 1.22
C LYS A 187 8.75 15.17 2.31
N ALA A 188 8.41 13.93 1.96
CA ALA A 188 8.14 12.88 2.93
C ALA A 188 9.39 12.51 3.77
N PHE A 189 10.55 12.42 3.14
CA PHE A 189 11.82 12.09 3.77
C PHE A 189 12.27 13.14 4.80
N GLN A 190 12.06 14.43 4.49
CA GLN A 190 12.43 15.53 5.38
C GLN A 190 11.44 15.74 6.55
N ASN A 191 10.26 15.10 6.53
CA ASN A 191 9.19 15.34 7.49
C ASN A 191 8.74 14.04 8.18
N PRO A 192 9.42 13.60 9.26
CA PRO A 192 9.05 12.40 10.00
C PRO A 192 7.64 12.44 10.59
N GLN A 193 7.17 13.64 10.95
CA GLN A 193 5.81 13.84 11.44
C GLN A 193 4.86 14.06 10.27
N LEU A 194 3.76 13.31 10.24
CA LEU A 194 2.72 13.49 9.24
C LEU A 194 1.92 14.77 9.55
N LYS A 195 2.25 15.85 8.84
CA LYS A 195 1.57 17.14 8.92
C LYS A 195 0.98 17.46 7.55
N LEU A 196 -0.34 17.33 7.43
CA LEU A 196 -1.07 17.62 6.20
C LEU A 196 -2.14 18.67 6.51
N ALA A 197 -2.16 19.74 5.73
CA ALA A 197 -3.18 20.78 5.82
C ALA A 197 -4.33 20.53 4.86
N THR A 198 -4.07 19.91 3.70
CA THR A 198 -5.10 19.61 2.70
C THR A 198 -4.94 18.20 2.11
N PRO A 199 -6.02 17.63 1.55
CA PRO A 199 -5.95 16.34 0.85
C PRO A 199 -4.92 16.31 -0.29
N ASP A 200 -4.61 17.45 -0.93
CA ASP A 200 -3.65 17.52 -2.04
C ASP A 200 -2.21 17.23 -1.63
N GLU A 201 -1.89 17.38 -0.34
CA GLU A 201 -0.57 17.06 0.20
C GLU A 201 -0.38 15.56 0.46
N MET A 202 -1.45 14.76 0.37
CA MET A 202 -1.38 13.30 0.55
C MET A 202 -0.58 12.67 -0.60
N ALA A 203 0.55 12.07 -0.25
CA ALA A 203 1.35 11.27 -1.18
C ALA A 203 2.09 10.17 -0.39
N LEU A 204 3.41 10.31 -0.22
CA LEU A 204 4.27 9.37 0.49
C LEU A 204 4.39 9.70 1.98
N THR A 205 4.70 8.69 2.79
CA THR A 205 4.99 8.84 4.22
C THR A 205 6.48 8.69 4.50
N TYR A 206 6.96 9.28 5.59
CA TYR A 206 8.34 9.09 6.04
C TYR A 206 8.69 7.59 6.21
N ASP A 207 7.81 6.80 6.82
CA ASP A 207 8.03 5.35 7.01
C ASP A 207 8.26 4.62 5.68
N PHE A 208 7.55 5.01 4.62
CA PHE A 208 7.78 4.48 3.27
C PHE A 208 9.17 4.85 2.75
N THR A 209 9.64 6.09 2.97
CA THR A 209 10.98 6.50 2.54
C THR A 209 12.07 5.68 3.21
N GLN A 210 11.91 5.39 4.50
CA GLN A 210 12.82 4.52 5.27
C GLN A 210 12.81 3.07 4.75
N LEU A 211 11.62 2.53 4.43
CA LEU A 211 11.48 1.22 3.78
C LEU A 211 12.21 1.19 2.43
N HIS A 212 12.07 2.24 1.63
CA HIS A 212 12.74 2.35 0.34
C HIS A 212 14.28 2.40 0.49
N GLU A 213 14.81 3.18 1.42
CA GLU A 213 16.27 3.24 1.70
C GLU A 213 16.82 1.90 2.20
N TYR A 214 16.09 1.23 3.09
CA TYR A 214 16.49 -0.08 3.59
C TYR A 214 16.52 -1.15 2.48
N THR A 215 15.48 -1.19 1.65
CA THR A 215 15.38 -2.19 0.58
C THR A 215 16.37 -1.92 -0.56
N THR A 216 16.74 -0.67 -0.81
CA THR A 216 17.77 -0.32 -1.81
C THR A 216 19.19 -0.57 -1.30
N SER A 217 19.49 -0.27 -0.03
CA SER A 217 20.80 -0.56 0.56
C SER A 217 21.06 -2.07 0.75
N SER A 218 20.04 -2.86 1.08
CA SER A 218 20.16 -4.31 1.25
C SER A 218 20.22 -5.11 -0.06
N THR A 219 19.77 -4.53 -1.19
CA THR A 219 19.75 -5.23 -2.48
C THR A 219 21.02 -5.12 -3.30
N GLY A 220 22.01 -4.30 -2.91
CA GLY A 220 23.38 -4.36 -3.46
C GLY A 220 23.49 -4.47 -4.99
N VAL A 221 22.56 -3.86 -5.73
CA VAL A 221 22.54 -3.77 -7.20
C VAL A 221 22.23 -2.34 -7.60
#